data_AF-A0A3S2AAH6-F1
#
_entry.id   AF-A0A3S2AAH6-F1
#
_cell.length_a   1.000
_cell.length_b   1.000
_cell.length_c   1.000
_cell.angle_alpha   90.00
_cell.angle_beta   90.00
_cell.angle_gamma   90.00
#
_symmetry.space_group_name_H-M   'P 1'
#
loop_
_entity.id
_entity.type
_entity.pdbx_description
1 polymer ?
#
loop_
_entity_poly.entity_id
_entity_poly.type
_entity_poly.pdbx_seq_one_letter_code
_entity_poly.pdbx_strand_id
1 'polypeptide(L)'
;GMMPNPKVGTVTTDVAAAVKASKGGAVEFRVEKAGIVHAGVGKVSFDVKALEENIRAFADAVTKAKPTGAKGNYVKKVSVTSTMGPGLKLDVATLNAS
;
A
#
# COMPACT_ATOMS: atom_id res chain seq x y z
N GLY A 1 11.08 -10.39 0.81
CA GLY A 1 12.25 -10.79 1.60
C GLY A 1 12.31 -9.91 2.83
N MET A 2 12.35 -10.50 4.03
CA MET A 2 12.31 -9.80 5.32
C MET A 2 13.64 -9.11 5.68
N MET A 3 14.40 -8.66 4.68
CA MET A 3 15.70 -8.04 4.91
C MET A 3 15.46 -6.59 5.41
N PRO A 4 16.02 -6.19 6.57
CA PRO A 4 15.88 -4.83 7.07
C PRO A 4 16.36 -3.81 6.06
N ASN A 5 15.59 -2.76 5.83
CA ASN A 5 15.86 -1.76 4.81
C ASN A 5 15.76 -0.33 5.39
N PRO A 6 16.81 0.51 5.26
CA PRO A 6 16.78 1.90 5.73
C PRO A 6 15.67 2.75 5.11
N LYS A 7 15.27 2.45 3.86
CA LYS A 7 14.22 3.22 3.15
C LYS A 7 12.82 3.04 3.75
N VAL A 8 12.60 1.96 4.48
CA VAL A 8 11.33 1.64 5.16
C VAL A 8 11.41 1.93 6.66
N GLY A 9 12.50 2.55 7.14
CA GLY A 9 12.66 2.95 8.54
C GLY A 9 12.91 1.79 9.50
N THR A 10 13.08 0.55 9.01
CA THR A 10 13.43 -0.60 9.86
C THR A 10 14.90 -0.63 10.26
N VAL A 11 15.73 0.26 9.69
CA VAL A 11 17.09 0.55 10.14
C VAL A 11 17.10 2.00 10.61
N THR A 12 16.87 2.18 11.91
CA THR A 12 16.74 3.49 12.57
C THR A 12 17.42 3.44 13.95
N THR A 13 17.84 4.60 14.44
CA THR A 13 18.35 4.78 15.80
C THR A 13 17.23 4.70 16.85
N ASP A 14 15.99 4.99 16.47
CA ASP A 14 14.80 4.87 17.33
C ASP A 14 14.09 3.53 17.12
N VAL A 15 14.58 2.51 17.83
CA VAL A 15 14.06 1.13 17.76
C VAL A 15 12.66 1.03 18.38
N ALA A 16 12.34 1.85 19.39
CA ALA A 16 11.06 1.77 20.09
C ALA A 16 9.90 2.19 19.19
N ALA A 17 10.05 3.30 18.46
CA ALA A 17 9.06 3.74 17.49
C ALA A 17 8.91 2.74 16.34
N ALA A 18 10.02 2.19 15.82
CA ALA A 18 9.98 1.20 14.76
C ALA A 18 9.24 -0.07 15.16
N VAL A 19 9.50 -0.61 16.37
CA VAL A 19 8.78 -1.79 16.87
C VAL A 19 7.30 -1.52 17.05
N LYS A 20 6.91 -0.33 17.54
CA LYS A 20 5.51 0.06 17.69
C LYS A 20 4.81 0.16 16.34
N ALA A 21 5.47 0.75 15.34
CA ALA A 21 4.95 0.85 13.98
C ALA A 21 4.81 -0.52 13.30
N SER A 22 5.82 -1.39 13.42
CA SER A 22 5.76 -2.75 12.88
C SER A 22 4.66 -3.59 13.54
N LYS A 23 4.47 -3.48 14.86
CA LYS A 23 3.37 -4.14 15.58
C LYS A 23 1.99 -3.58 15.22
N GLY A 24 1.91 -2.30 14.86
CA GLY A 24 0.69 -1.64 14.40
C GLY A 24 0.21 -2.11 13.02
N GLY A 25 0.91 -3.04 12.37
CA GLY A 25 0.51 -3.58 11.08
C GLY A 25 1.01 -2.76 9.90
N ALA A 26 2.14 -2.06 10.04
CA ALA A 26 2.78 -1.36 8.92
C ALA A 26 3.01 -2.31 7.74
N VAL A 27 2.41 -1.99 6.59
CA VAL A 27 2.55 -2.77 5.36
C VAL A 27 3.60 -2.12 4.48
N GLU A 28 4.67 -2.86 4.22
CA GLU A 28 5.69 -2.45 3.26
C GLU A 28 5.24 -2.78 1.83
N PHE A 29 5.34 -1.81 0.93
CA PHE A 29 5.12 -2.02 -0.49
C PHE A 29 6.37 -1.63 -1.28
N ARG A 30 6.69 -2.43 -2.30
CA ARG A 30 7.78 -2.20 -3.23
C ARG A 30 7.25 -2.33 -4.65
N VAL A 31 7.77 -1.47 -5.52
CA VAL A 31 7.51 -1.53 -6.96
C VAL A 31 8.30 -2.68 -7.56
N GLU A 32 7.64 -3.53 -8.35
CA GLU A 32 8.33 -4.55 -9.16
C GLU A 32 8.92 -3.98 -10.45
N LYS A 33 9.71 -4.77 -11.19
CA LYS A 33 10.39 -4.33 -12.41
C LYS A 33 9.42 -3.80 -13.49
N ALA A 34 8.19 -4.31 -13.53
CA ALA A 34 7.14 -3.87 -14.46
C ALA A 34 6.43 -2.58 -14.02
N GLY A 35 6.79 -1.98 -12.89
CA GLY A 35 6.16 -0.76 -12.37
C GLY A 35 4.85 -0.99 -11.63
N ILE A 36 4.55 -2.24 -11.26
CA ILE A 36 3.34 -2.59 -10.50
C ILE A 36 3.66 -2.59 -9.01
N VAL A 37 2.70 -2.17 -8.18
CA VAL A 37 2.79 -2.23 -6.73
C VAL A 37 1.77 -3.23 -6.21
N HIS A 38 2.23 -4.15 -5.36
CA HIS A 38 1.40 -5.12 -4.67
C HIS A 38 1.46 -4.86 -3.17
N ALA A 39 0.31 -4.83 -2.50
CA ALA A 39 0.21 -4.72 -1.06
C ALA A 39 -1.00 -5.50 -0.55
N GLY A 40 -0.85 -6.15 0.61
CA GLY A 40 -1.97 -6.76 1.31
C GLY A 40 -2.70 -5.71 2.14
N VAL A 41 -3.93 -5.37 1.75
CA VAL A 41 -4.76 -4.35 2.43
C VAL A 41 -5.60 -4.92 3.59
N GLY A 42 -5.63 -6.24 3.76
CA GLY A 42 -6.36 -6.88 4.86
C GLY A 42 -6.64 -8.36 4.61
N LYS A 43 -7.51 -8.92 5.46
CA LYS A 43 -8.07 -10.27 5.33
C LYS A 43 -9.57 -10.21 5.16
N VAL A 44 -10.17 -11.26 4.60
CA VAL A 44 -11.63 -11.40 4.44
C VAL A 44 -12.36 -11.34 5.79
N SER A 45 -11.69 -11.68 6.88
CA SER A 45 -12.25 -11.61 8.23
C SER A 45 -12.34 -10.19 8.81
N PHE A 46 -11.88 -9.17 8.09
CA PHE A 46 -11.98 -7.77 8.56
C PHE A 46 -13.35 -7.20 8.19
N ASP A 47 -13.79 -6.21 8.97
CA ASP A 47 -15.01 -5.48 8.64
C ASP A 47 -14.85 -4.72 7.31
N VAL A 48 -15.95 -4.58 6.58
CA VAL A 48 -15.97 -3.96 5.24
C VAL A 48 -15.47 -2.52 5.31
N LYS A 49 -15.85 -1.77 6.36
CA LYS A 49 -15.38 -0.40 6.56
C LYS A 49 -13.87 -0.32 6.76
N ALA A 50 -13.30 -1.23 7.55
CA ALA A 50 -11.86 -1.28 7.78
C ALA A 50 -11.10 -1.62 6.48
N LEU A 51 -11.64 -2.51 5.64
CA LEU A 51 -11.06 -2.81 4.33
C LEU A 51 -11.10 -1.59 3.40
N GLU A 52 -12.21 -0.85 3.37
CA GLU A 52 -12.34 0.36 2.58
C GLU A 52 -11.34 1.44 3.03
N GLU A 53 -11.24 1.69 4.34
CA GLU A 53 -10.29 2.64 4.92
C GLU A 53 -8.84 2.25 4.59
N ASN A 54 -8.48 0.97 4.69
CA ASN A 54 -7.14 0.49 4.33
C ASN A 54 -6.82 0.69 2.85
N ILE A 55 -7.80 0.45 1.96
CA ILE A 55 -7.63 0.64 0.52
C ILE A 55 -7.42 2.12 0.20
N ARG A 56 -8.20 3.02 0.80
CA ARG A 56 -8.05 4.47 0.62
C ARG A 56 -6.70 4.96 1.16
N ALA A 57 -6.33 4.56 2.38
CA ALA A 57 -5.06 4.91 2.98
C ALA A 57 -3.86 4.44 2.14
N PHE A 58 -3.97 3.25 1.54
CA PHE A 58 -2.94 2.74 0.63
C PHE A 58 -2.86 3.54 -0.67
N ALA A 59 -4.00 3.88 -1.28
CA ALA A 59 -4.04 4.71 -2.48
C ALA A 59 -3.43 6.11 -2.25
N ASP A 60 -3.72 6.71 -1.09
CA ASP A 60 -3.13 7.99 -0.69
C ASP A 60 -1.63 7.89 -0.48
N ALA A 61 -1.15 6.84 0.19
CA ALA A 61 0.27 6.60 0.40
C ALA A 61 1.03 6.42 -0.93
N VAL A 62 0.45 5.69 -1.89
CA VAL A 62 1.02 5.53 -3.23
C VAL A 62 1.06 6.87 -3.95
N THR A 63 -0.02 7.65 -3.92
CA THR A 63 -0.07 8.96 -4.58
C THR A 63 0.95 9.94 -4.01
N LYS A 64 1.15 9.94 -2.68
CA LYS A 64 2.21 10.73 -2.01
C LYS A 64 3.62 10.24 -2.35
N ALA A 65 3.79 8.95 -2.64
CA ALA A 65 5.06 8.38 -3.09
C ALA A 65 5.39 8.69 -4.57
N LYS A 66 4.55 9.49 -5.27
CA LYS A 66 4.82 9.92 -6.64
C LYS A 66 6.16 10.68 -6.72
N PRO A 67 7.13 10.20 -7.52
CA PRO A 67 8.38 10.91 -7.73
C PRO A 67 8.13 12.15 -8.60
N THR A 68 8.89 13.22 -8.35
CA THR A 68 8.76 14.52 -9.04
C THR A 68 8.97 14.43 -10.56
N GLY A 69 9.70 13.42 -11.04
CA GLY A 69 9.90 13.17 -12.47
C GLY A 69 8.74 12.45 -13.19
N ALA A 70 7.72 11.98 -12.46
CA ALA A 70 6.61 11.24 -13.05
C ALA A 70 5.62 12.17 -13.77
N LYS A 71 5.55 12.06 -15.10
CA LYS A 71 4.62 12.81 -15.97
C LYS A 71 3.31 12.05 -16.17
N GLY A 72 2.19 12.79 -16.26
CA GLY A 72 0.85 12.24 -16.51
C GLY A 72 0.21 11.55 -15.31
N ASN A 73 -0.79 10.69 -15.58
CA ASN A 73 -1.51 9.92 -14.56
C ASN A 73 -0.59 8.90 -13.92
N TYR A 74 -0.35 9.08 -12.62
CA TYR A 74 0.56 8.21 -11.85
C TYR A 74 -0.03 6.82 -11.60
N VAL A 75 -1.33 6.77 -11.29
CA VAL A 75 -2.09 5.51 -11.13
C VAL A 75 -2.92 5.28 -12.39
N LYS A 76 -2.67 4.17 -13.09
CA LYS A 76 -3.37 3.82 -14.34
C LYS A 76 -4.56 2.89 -14.13
N LYS A 77 -4.42 1.94 -13.22
CA LYS A 77 -5.41 0.89 -12.95
C LYS A 77 -5.23 0.40 -11.53
N VAL A 78 -6.34 0.16 -10.85
CA VAL A 78 -6.38 -0.53 -9.56
C VAL A 78 -7.22 -1.79 -9.71
N SER A 79 -6.75 -2.89 -9.15
CA SER A 79 -7.49 -4.14 -9.10
C SER A 79 -7.34 -4.79 -7.75
N VAL A 80 -8.46 -5.20 -7.16
CA VAL A 80 -8.51 -5.92 -5.89
C VAL A 80 -8.81 -7.37 -6.18
N THR A 81 -8.04 -8.26 -5.56
CA THR A 81 -8.19 -9.71 -5.71
C THR A 81 -8.00 -10.37 -4.36
N SER A 82 -8.68 -11.49 -4.14
CA SER A 82 -8.32 -12.41 -3.07
C SER A 82 -7.18 -13.32 -3.54
N THR A 83 -6.57 -14.05 -2.61
CA THR A 83 -5.41 -14.91 -2.89
C THR A 83 -5.68 -15.96 -3.97
N MET A 84 -6.92 -16.46 -4.05
CA MET A 84 -7.33 -17.53 -4.98
C MET A 84 -8.56 -17.15 -5.83
N GLY A 85 -8.92 -15.86 -5.88
CA GLY A 85 -10.13 -15.40 -6.57
C GLY A 85 -9.84 -14.57 -7.82
N PRO A 86 -10.87 -14.25 -8.61
CA PRO A 86 -10.75 -13.33 -9.73
C PRO A 86 -10.50 -11.90 -9.24
N GLY A 87 -9.70 -11.15 -10.01
CA GLY A 87 -9.43 -9.74 -9.74
C GLY A 87 -10.53 -8.83 -10.28
N LEU A 88 -11.09 -8.00 -9.41
CA LEU A 88 -12.07 -6.97 -9.75
C LEU A 88 -11.34 -5.65 -10.02
N LYS A 89 -11.64 -5.01 -11.15
CA LYS A 89 -11.12 -3.68 -11.45
C LYS A 89 -11.91 -2.66 -10.65
N LEU A 90 -11.20 -1.79 -9.95
CA LEU A 90 -11.78 -0.66 -9.27
C LEU A 90 -11.63 0.60 -10.11
N ASP A 91 -12.58 1.51 -9.96
CA ASP A 91 -12.42 2.85 -10.49
C ASP A 91 -11.39 3.61 -9.65
N VAL A 92 -10.48 4.29 -10.35
CA VAL A 92 -9.43 5.09 -9.72
C VAL A 92 -10.01 6.40 -9.19
N ALA A 93 -11.10 6.91 -9.80
CA ALA A 93 -11.74 8.14 -9.37
C ALA A 93 -12.36 8.02 -7.96
N THR A 94 -12.85 6.83 -7.59
CA THR A 94 -13.49 6.58 -6.29
C THR A 94 -12.50 6.40 -5.14
N LEU A 95 -11.20 6.37 -5.42
CA LEU A 95 -10.14 6.11 -4.43
C LEU A 95 -9.55 7.39 -3.81
N ASN A 96 -9.85 8.56 -4.38
CA ASN A 96 -9.40 9.83 -3.80
C ASN A 96 -10.31 10.17 -2.62
N ALA A 97 -9.76 10.16 -1.41
CA ALA A 97 -10.43 10.78 -0.27
C ALA A 97 -10.56 12.29 -0.56
N SER A 98 -11.79 12.81 -0.50
CA SER A 98 -12.02 14.25 -0.33
C SER A 98 -11.60 14.68 1.07
#